data_AF-A0A9P7FTN0-F1
#
_entry.id   AF-A0A9P7FTN0-F1
#
_cell.length_a   1.000
_cell.length_b   1.000
_cell.length_c   1.000
_cell.angle_alpha   90.00
_cell.angle_beta   90.00
_cell.angle_gamma   90.00
#
_symmetry.space_group_name_H-M   'P 1'
#
loop_
_entity.id
_entity.type
_entity.pdbx_description
1 polymer ?
#
loop_
_entity_poly.entity_id
_entity_poly.type
_entity_poly.pdbx_seq_one_letter_code
_entity_poly.pdbx_strand_id
1 'polypeptide(L)'
;MCARDLLLAGVSLTKNRQDHPIRAWQEHTREVFSVDWSNIKKETFASSSWDGTVKLWTPDRPRSVTTLQAHHSCVYQAIFSPHQPDLLATCSTDGTVKIFDLRTPAYVPSGPNSNTFTNPMSAAVVSIPASGNEVLTLDWNKYRPLVLASGGVDKAVKIWDCRMIKLGELNQVGAPCETILSGHEYAVRKVQWSPHRAEVICSSSYDMTCRVMEDERAELDPTDIFSSCLETLFDYQPITIASAGVFYAHEYQGQASENSCATPTPQKVILRTPDTLAANWSLHASDIWASSRYLADHLDQLRLCDFEPTKEPIRILELGAAAGLPGILIAKTYRNVSVVVSDYPDELLIKTLVENVTNNGVSGRCEVIPYAWGSDPSLLLRNGLGFDVVVAADTLWNPSLHDHLITSLRFALRRSSSARIVLVAGLHTGRYTIQSFIHAVQEAGFDVESAVEKEVKGPQERRWNVAGDEDEKERRRWVVWIVLKWRISQLEGGYKL
;
A
#
# COMPACT_ATOMS: atom_id res chain seq x y z
N MET A 1 14.19 64.36 1.41
CA MET A 1 13.64 65.53 0.70
C MET A 1 12.43 65.05 -0.08
N CYS A 2 11.28 65.67 0.16
CA CYS A 2 9.96 65.30 -0.34
C CYS A 2 9.83 65.57 -1.85
N ALA A 3 9.03 64.78 -2.57
CA ALA A 3 8.25 65.28 -3.70
C ALA A 3 6.99 64.42 -3.87
N ARG A 4 5.87 65.07 -3.60
CA ARG A 4 4.48 64.63 -3.72
C ARG A 4 3.91 65.27 -5.00
N ASP A 5 2.84 64.67 -5.51
CA ASP A 5 1.82 65.25 -6.42
C ASP A 5 2.08 65.18 -7.94
N LEU A 6 1.29 64.40 -8.69
CA LEU A 6 0.02 64.86 -9.31
C LEU A 6 -0.69 63.74 -10.13
N LEU A 7 -1.99 63.95 -10.29
CA LEU A 7 -3.07 63.04 -10.68
C LEU A 7 -3.34 62.93 -12.21
N LEU A 8 -4.04 61.84 -12.55
CA LEU A 8 -5.09 61.67 -13.59
C LEU A 8 -4.74 61.28 -15.04
N ALA A 9 -5.32 60.13 -15.39
CA ALA A 9 -5.95 59.72 -16.66
C ALA A 9 -5.08 59.35 -17.88
N GLY A 10 -5.25 58.10 -18.34
CA GLY A 10 -4.87 57.66 -19.68
C GLY A 10 -4.52 56.18 -19.73
N VAL A 11 -5.50 55.33 -20.01
CA VAL A 11 -5.24 53.95 -20.42
C VAL A 11 -4.38 53.99 -21.69
N SER A 12 -3.15 53.49 -21.61
CA SER A 12 -2.39 53.03 -22.76
C SER A 12 -1.62 51.78 -22.39
N LEU A 13 -2.02 50.67 -23.00
CA LEU A 13 -1.38 49.36 -22.98
C LEU A 13 -0.01 49.45 -23.68
N THR A 14 1.01 49.85 -22.93
CA THR A 14 2.40 49.48 -23.21
C THR A 14 3.03 49.08 -21.89
N LYS A 15 3.10 47.77 -21.65
CA LYS A 15 3.71 47.15 -20.47
C LYS A 15 5.18 47.58 -20.42
N ASN A 16 5.46 48.67 -19.70
CA ASN A 16 6.81 49.17 -19.47
C ASN A 16 7.67 48.01 -18.97
N ARG A 17 8.85 47.83 -19.58
CA ARG A 17 9.96 47.03 -19.04
C ARG A 17 10.15 47.45 -17.58
N GLN A 18 9.68 46.64 -16.64
CA GLN A 18 9.80 46.95 -15.22
C GLN A 18 11.23 46.64 -14.78
N ASP A 19 11.88 47.64 -14.19
CA ASP A 19 13.21 47.53 -13.60
C ASP A 19 13.24 46.39 -12.58
N HIS A 20 14.18 45.46 -12.79
CA HIS A 20 14.52 44.45 -11.82
C HIS A 20 15.50 45.03 -10.79
N PRO A 21 15.42 44.65 -9.49
CA PRO A 21 14.43 43.73 -8.91
C PRO A 21 13.11 44.41 -8.55
N ILE A 22 12.01 43.64 -8.63
CA ILE A 22 10.66 44.09 -8.24
C ILE A 22 10.58 44.32 -6.73
N ARG A 23 11.29 43.50 -5.92
CA ARG A 23 11.40 43.60 -4.46
C ARG A 23 12.74 43.07 -3.96
N ALA A 24 13.20 43.57 -2.82
CA ALA A 24 14.40 43.13 -2.13
C ALA A 24 14.18 43.16 -0.61
N TRP A 25 14.58 42.08 0.08
CA TRP A 25 14.51 41.96 1.53
C TRP A 25 15.90 41.66 2.08
N GLN A 26 16.28 42.33 3.17
CA GLN A 26 17.55 42.14 3.87
C GLN A 26 17.27 41.83 5.34
N GLU A 27 16.95 40.56 5.64
CA GLU A 27 16.71 40.12 7.02
C GLU A 27 17.63 39.00 7.50
N HIS A 28 18.19 38.19 6.61
CA HIS A 28 19.20 37.20 6.98
C HIS A 28 20.51 37.92 7.33
N THR A 29 21.19 37.43 8.36
CA THR A 29 22.44 38.04 8.86
C THR A 29 23.69 37.42 8.25
N ARG A 30 23.51 36.32 7.50
CA ARG A 30 24.55 35.60 6.77
C ARG A 30 24.06 35.18 5.40
N GLU A 31 24.89 34.45 4.66
CA GLU A 31 24.64 33.97 3.31
C GLU A 31 23.28 33.27 3.20
N VAL A 32 22.47 33.69 2.23
CA VAL A 32 21.22 33.01 1.85
C VAL A 32 21.59 31.93 0.86
N PHE A 33 21.33 30.68 1.22
CA PHE A 33 21.86 29.53 0.48
C PHE A 33 20.83 28.85 -0.41
N SER A 34 19.56 28.81 0.00
CA SER A 34 18.48 28.22 -0.79
C SER A 34 17.21 29.07 -0.77
N VAL A 35 16.41 28.92 -1.81
CA VAL A 35 15.06 29.45 -1.93
C VAL A 35 14.16 28.38 -2.53
N ASP A 36 12.94 28.24 -2.02
CA ASP A 36 11.97 27.27 -2.52
C ASP A 36 10.54 27.82 -2.47
N TRP A 37 9.81 27.67 -3.57
CA TRP A 37 8.40 28.07 -3.66
C TRP A 37 7.50 26.93 -3.24
N SER A 38 6.44 27.22 -2.48
CA SER A 38 5.41 26.23 -2.24
C SER A 38 4.61 25.97 -3.52
N ASN A 39 4.62 24.72 -3.99
CA ASN A 39 3.82 24.30 -5.13
C ASN A 39 2.32 24.22 -4.83
N ILE A 40 1.93 24.25 -3.55
CA ILE A 40 0.54 24.21 -3.11
C ILE A 40 0.06 25.60 -2.71
N LYS A 41 0.77 26.28 -1.79
CA LYS A 41 0.50 27.67 -1.39
C LYS A 41 1.33 28.63 -2.24
N LYS A 42 0.89 28.84 -3.49
CA LYS A 42 1.61 29.56 -4.55
C LYS A 42 2.10 30.98 -4.21
N GLU A 43 1.56 31.60 -3.16
CA GLU A 43 1.96 32.94 -2.70
C GLU A 43 3.14 32.92 -1.72
N THR A 44 3.56 31.75 -1.25
CA THR A 44 4.57 31.60 -0.20
C THR A 44 5.84 30.95 -0.72
N PHE A 45 6.99 31.49 -0.33
CA PHE A 45 8.29 30.86 -0.53
C PHE A 45 9.13 30.89 0.75
N ALA A 46 10.10 30.00 0.84
CA ALA A 46 11.03 29.89 1.95
C ALA A 46 12.45 30.25 1.49
N SER A 47 13.26 30.81 2.39
CA SER A 47 14.71 30.94 2.20
C SER A 47 15.46 30.38 3.40
N SER A 48 16.58 29.70 3.16
CA SER A 48 17.48 29.21 4.22
C SER A 48 18.79 30.00 4.24
N SER A 49 19.41 30.11 5.42
CA SER A 49 20.65 30.84 5.58
C SER A 49 21.65 30.15 6.51
N TRP A 50 22.91 30.55 6.35
CA TRP A 50 24.00 30.22 7.27
C TRP A 50 23.86 30.84 8.66
N ASP A 51 22.89 31.72 8.88
CA ASP A 51 22.55 32.27 10.20
C ASP A 51 21.75 31.30 11.08
N GLY A 52 21.47 30.08 10.60
CA GLY A 52 20.71 29.07 11.33
C GLY A 52 19.19 29.16 11.14
N THR A 53 18.73 30.20 10.45
CA THR A 53 17.30 30.49 10.29
C THR A 53 16.76 30.12 8.92
N VAL A 54 15.45 29.87 8.89
CA VAL A 54 14.65 29.78 7.69
C VAL A 54 13.56 30.84 7.76
N LYS A 55 13.40 31.64 6.71
CA LYS A 55 12.39 32.69 6.63
C LYS A 55 11.34 32.33 5.60
N LEU A 56 10.07 32.56 5.95
CA LEU A 56 8.93 32.44 5.04
C LEU A 56 8.52 33.82 4.55
N TRP A 57 8.17 33.90 3.28
CA TRP A 57 7.93 35.16 2.58
C TRP A 57 6.66 35.10 1.77
N THR A 58 6.10 36.29 1.54
CA THR A 58 5.08 36.55 0.52
C THR A 58 5.53 37.80 -0.21
N PRO A 59 5.54 37.85 -1.56
CA PRO A 59 5.99 39.02 -2.28
C PRO A 59 5.28 40.30 -1.85
N ASP A 60 4.00 40.24 -1.50
CA ASP A 60 3.22 41.43 -1.16
C ASP A 60 3.59 42.10 0.16
N ARG A 61 4.42 41.47 0.99
CA ARG A 61 4.80 41.99 2.31
C ARG A 61 6.20 42.63 2.31
N PRO A 62 6.42 43.70 3.08
CA PRO A 62 7.72 44.34 3.20
C PRO A 62 8.72 43.57 4.10
N ARG A 63 8.26 42.53 4.82
CA ARG A 63 9.04 41.72 5.75
C ARG A 63 8.63 40.25 5.68
N SER A 64 9.47 39.36 6.22
CA SER A 64 9.16 37.94 6.34
C SER A 64 7.87 37.70 7.14
N VAL A 65 7.11 36.70 6.72
CA VAL A 65 5.88 36.24 7.37
C VAL A 65 6.21 35.53 8.67
N THR A 66 7.27 34.71 8.66
CA THR A 66 7.68 33.89 9.80
C THR A 66 9.17 33.65 9.72
N THR A 67 9.84 33.63 10.88
CA THR A 67 11.23 33.20 11.01
C THR A 67 11.28 31.95 11.86
N LEU A 68 11.81 30.87 11.31
CA LEU A 68 12.04 29.59 11.97
C LEU A 68 13.50 29.54 12.42
N GLN A 69 13.73 29.34 13.72
CA GLN A 69 15.03 28.97 14.26
C GLN A 69 15.27 27.49 13.99
N ALA A 70 15.68 27.17 12.77
CA ALA A 70 15.71 25.80 12.30
C ALA A 70 16.87 25.00 12.92
N HIS A 71 18.08 25.58 12.88
CA HIS A 71 19.30 24.94 13.37
C HIS A 71 20.19 25.97 14.10
N HIS A 72 21.08 25.49 14.97
CA HIS A 72 22.12 26.33 15.59
C HIS A 72 23.35 26.51 14.69
N SER A 73 23.34 25.88 13.51
CA SER A 73 24.41 25.85 12.53
C SER A 73 23.88 26.19 11.13
N CYS A 74 24.74 26.24 10.12
CA CYS A 74 24.35 26.66 8.77
C CYS A 74 23.21 25.80 8.19
N VAL A 75 22.18 26.43 7.61
CA VAL A 75 21.07 25.71 6.94
C VAL A 75 21.29 25.72 5.43
N TYR A 76 21.58 24.56 4.87
CA TYR A 76 21.89 24.42 3.45
C TYR A 76 20.65 24.33 2.57
N GLN A 77 19.54 23.82 3.07
CA GLN A 77 18.33 23.75 2.27
C GLN A 77 17.09 23.86 3.13
N ALA A 78 16.07 24.54 2.61
CA ALA A 78 14.69 24.48 3.11
C ALA A 78 13.75 24.23 1.93
N ILE A 79 12.92 23.18 2.00
CA ILE A 79 12.01 22.79 0.91
C ILE A 79 10.61 22.49 1.41
N PHE A 80 9.61 22.99 0.70
CA PHE A 80 8.21 22.68 0.94
C PHE A 80 7.89 21.27 0.49
N SER A 81 7.01 20.60 1.25
CA SER A 81 6.44 19.34 0.82
C SER A 81 5.56 19.56 -0.42
N PRO A 82 5.69 18.70 -1.46
CA PRO A 82 4.78 18.72 -2.60
C PRO A 82 3.40 18.13 -2.27
N HIS A 83 3.25 17.52 -1.09
CA HIS A 83 2.02 16.82 -0.65
C HIS A 83 1.23 17.60 0.40
N GLN A 84 1.92 18.36 1.25
CA GLN A 84 1.29 19.10 2.35
C GLN A 84 1.72 20.58 2.33
N PRO A 85 0.78 21.53 2.28
CA PRO A 85 1.10 22.95 2.08
C PRO A 85 1.85 23.60 3.22
N ASP A 86 1.75 23.04 4.43
CA ASP A 86 2.29 23.59 5.68
C ASP A 86 3.48 22.80 6.21
N LEU A 87 4.05 21.90 5.40
CA LEU A 87 5.17 21.08 5.81
C LEU A 87 6.45 21.54 5.13
N LEU A 88 7.50 21.75 5.91
CA LEU A 88 8.81 22.21 5.45
C LEU A 88 9.92 21.30 5.99
N ALA A 89 10.85 20.88 5.15
CA ALA A 89 12.05 20.14 5.56
C ALA A 89 13.29 21.03 5.46
N THR A 90 14.22 20.87 6.40
CA THR A 90 15.49 21.59 6.41
C THR A 90 16.67 20.67 6.67
N CYS A 91 17.83 20.96 6.10
CA CYS A 91 19.09 20.25 6.40
C CYS A 91 20.22 21.20 6.74
N SER A 92 21.18 20.71 7.53
CA SER A 92 22.23 21.55 8.11
C SER A 92 23.60 20.87 8.20
N THR A 93 24.61 21.71 8.40
CA THR A 93 25.95 21.35 8.88
C THR A 93 25.94 20.52 10.16
N ASP A 94 24.91 20.65 11.01
CA ASP A 94 24.81 19.85 12.24
C ASP A 94 24.50 18.35 12.02
N GLY A 95 24.35 17.94 10.76
CA GLY A 95 24.09 16.55 10.36
C GLY A 95 22.64 16.11 10.53
N THR A 96 21.74 17.03 10.89
CA THR A 96 20.33 16.74 11.09
C THR A 96 19.46 17.23 9.93
N VAL A 97 18.35 16.51 9.73
CA VAL A 97 17.21 16.95 8.94
C VAL A 97 16.07 17.24 9.89
N LYS A 98 15.44 18.41 9.77
CA LYS A 98 14.30 18.80 10.61
C LYS A 98 13.05 19.03 9.77
N ILE A 99 11.92 18.58 10.29
CA ILE A 99 10.61 18.77 9.67
C ILE A 99 9.77 19.71 10.53
N PHE A 100 9.21 20.74 9.91
CA PHE A 100 8.37 21.74 10.55
C PHE A 100 6.95 21.67 10.02
N ASP A 101 5.97 21.65 10.92
CA ASP A 101 4.57 21.91 10.62
C ASP A 101 4.24 23.37 10.96
N LEU A 102 3.99 24.16 9.93
CA LEU A 102 3.75 25.60 10.03
C LEU A 102 2.40 25.94 10.68
N ARG A 103 1.52 24.95 10.91
CA ARG A 103 0.26 25.12 11.65
C ARG A 103 0.48 25.08 13.16
N THR A 104 1.56 24.45 13.62
CA THR A 104 1.83 24.28 15.04
C THR A 104 2.44 25.56 15.61
N PRO A 105 1.87 26.14 16.68
CA PRO A 105 2.41 27.37 17.25
C PRO A 105 3.81 27.16 17.83
N ALA A 106 4.68 28.15 17.61
CA ALA A 106 6.10 28.15 17.96
C ALA A 106 6.41 28.35 19.46
N TYR A 107 5.67 27.70 20.35
CA TYR A 107 5.85 27.82 21.80
C TYR A 107 5.98 26.45 22.47
N VAL A 108 7.13 26.21 23.10
CA VAL A 108 7.33 25.09 24.03
C VAL A 108 7.03 25.59 25.44
N PRO A 109 6.16 24.92 26.25
CA PRO A 109 5.98 25.30 27.64
C PRO A 109 7.23 24.93 28.44
N SER A 110 8.11 25.91 28.70
CA SER A 110 9.33 25.71 29.49
C SER A 110 9.05 25.87 30.98
N GLY A 111 8.55 24.83 31.66
CA GLY A 111 8.53 24.72 33.14
C GLY A 111 7.83 25.85 33.93
N PRO A 112 7.64 25.69 35.25
CA PRO A 112 6.91 26.68 36.06
C PRO A 112 7.64 28.04 36.25
N ASN A 113 8.90 28.17 35.82
CA ASN A 113 9.75 29.33 36.15
C ASN A 113 10.41 30.04 34.93
N SER A 114 10.03 29.75 33.68
CA SER A 114 10.65 30.38 32.51
C SER A 114 9.72 31.36 31.80
N ASN A 115 10.00 32.66 31.89
CA ASN A 115 9.30 33.72 31.18
C ASN A 115 9.85 33.95 29.76
N THR A 116 9.97 32.91 28.95
CA THR A 116 10.48 33.02 27.57
C THR A 116 9.35 33.39 26.60
N PHE A 117 8.70 34.54 26.83
CA PHE A 117 7.67 35.09 25.93
C PHE A 117 8.27 35.86 24.73
N THR A 118 9.60 35.90 24.61
CA THR A 118 10.31 36.82 23.70
C THR A 118 10.89 36.17 22.45
N ASN A 119 10.95 34.84 22.34
CA ASN A 119 11.46 34.16 21.14
C ASN A 119 10.56 32.96 20.76
N PRO A 120 9.78 33.04 19.66
CA PRO A 120 9.08 31.86 19.14
C PRO A 120 10.13 30.87 18.59
N MET A 121 10.49 29.86 19.37
CA MET A 121 11.20 28.70 18.84
C MET A 121 10.16 27.79 18.22
N SER A 122 9.98 27.86 16.90
CA SER A 122 9.27 26.82 16.18
C SER A 122 10.06 25.53 16.40
N ALA A 123 9.54 24.63 17.21
CA ALA A 123 10.14 23.33 17.39
C ALA A 123 9.91 22.50 16.13
N ALA A 124 10.93 21.77 15.69
CA ALA A 124 10.74 20.76 14.66
C ALA A 124 9.84 19.65 15.20
N VAL A 125 8.87 19.20 14.40
CA VAL A 125 8.00 18.07 14.75
C VAL A 125 8.76 16.75 14.68
N VAL A 126 9.75 16.68 13.78
CA VAL A 126 10.67 15.53 13.64
C VAL A 126 12.10 16.04 13.46
N SER A 127 13.08 15.40 14.11
CA SER A 127 14.50 15.72 13.99
C SER A 127 15.29 14.44 13.72
N ILE A 128 15.68 14.26 12.46
CA ILE A 128 16.34 13.06 11.95
C ILE A 128 17.86 13.25 12.04
N PRO A 129 18.61 12.40 12.76
CA PRO A 129 20.08 12.40 12.74
C PRO A 129 20.56 11.74 11.45
N ALA A 130 20.46 12.46 10.34
CA ALA A 130 20.64 11.89 9.00
C ALA A 130 22.09 11.50 8.71
N SER A 131 23.06 12.22 9.28
CA SER A 131 24.48 11.93 9.14
C SER A 131 25.26 12.37 10.38
N GLY A 132 26.39 11.71 10.65
CA GLY A 132 27.37 12.19 11.63
C GLY A 132 28.19 13.39 11.13
N ASN A 133 28.02 13.76 9.85
CA ASN A 133 28.63 14.92 9.21
C ASN A 133 27.54 15.77 8.56
N GLU A 134 27.92 16.78 7.79
CA GLU A 134 26.99 17.74 7.18
C GLU A 134 26.03 17.11 6.17
N VAL A 135 24.75 17.53 6.21
CA VAL A 135 23.72 17.18 5.22
C VAL A 135 23.52 18.37 4.29
N LEU A 136 23.92 18.20 3.03
CA LEU A 136 24.06 19.30 2.07
C LEU A 136 22.80 19.54 1.23
N THR A 137 21.93 18.53 1.14
CA THR A 137 20.80 18.57 0.22
C THR A 137 19.66 17.65 0.67
N LEU A 138 18.44 18.06 0.30
CA LEU A 138 17.21 17.30 0.47
C LEU A 138 16.37 17.38 -0.80
N ASP A 139 15.55 16.34 -1.01
CA ASP A 139 14.40 16.42 -1.90
C ASP A 139 13.27 15.51 -1.43
N TRP A 140 12.03 15.99 -1.53
CA TRP A 140 10.84 15.19 -1.22
C TRP A 140 10.53 14.23 -2.36
N ASN A 141 10.09 13.01 -2.05
CA ASN A 141 9.53 12.14 -3.06
C ASN A 141 8.23 12.76 -3.60
N LYS A 142 8.08 12.80 -4.94
CA LYS A 142 6.97 13.47 -5.60
C LYS A 142 5.66 12.67 -5.57
N TYR A 143 5.74 11.39 -5.19
CA TYR A 143 4.64 10.43 -5.20
C TYR A 143 4.34 9.89 -3.80
N ARG A 144 5.37 9.64 -2.99
CA ARG A 144 5.26 9.14 -1.62
C ARG A 144 5.16 10.29 -0.61
N PRO A 145 4.04 10.48 0.10
CA PRO A 145 3.95 11.50 1.12
C PRO A 145 4.89 11.18 2.29
N LEU A 146 5.48 12.22 2.88
CA LEU A 146 6.38 12.14 4.04
C LEU A 146 7.69 11.36 3.82
N VAL A 147 8.00 10.98 2.57
CA VAL A 147 9.28 10.37 2.21
C VAL A 147 10.21 11.41 1.59
N LEU A 148 11.44 11.49 2.08
CA LEU A 148 12.46 12.41 1.56
C LEU A 148 13.80 11.70 1.39
N ALA A 149 14.59 12.20 0.46
CA ALA A 149 15.99 11.82 0.31
C ALA A 149 16.90 12.92 0.83
N SER A 150 18.03 12.53 1.40
CA SER A 150 19.10 13.42 1.84
C SER A 150 20.44 12.99 1.24
N GLY A 151 21.30 13.96 0.91
CA GLY A 151 22.69 13.72 0.53
C GLY A 151 23.63 14.58 1.37
N GLY A 152 24.81 14.05 1.69
CA GLY A 152 25.76 14.73 2.57
C GLY A 152 27.21 14.33 2.39
N VAL A 153 28.02 14.72 3.37
CA VAL A 153 29.48 14.47 3.41
C VAL A 153 29.82 13.00 3.63
N ASP A 154 28.86 12.21 4.09
CA ASP A 154 28.95 10.75 4.23
C ASP A 154 28.90 9.98 2.90
N LYS A 155 28.87 10.69 1.76
CA LYS A 155 28.99 10.13 0.39
C LYS A 155 27.82 9.24 -0.03
N ALA A 156 26.77 9.18 0.78
CA ALA A 156 25.60 8.37 0.52
C ALA A 156 24.39 9.25 0.22
N VAL A 157 23.44 8.69 -0.53
CA VAL A 157 22.07 9.19 -0.57
C VAL A 157 21.22 8.31 0.34
N LYS A 158 20.53 8.93 1.29
CA LYS A 158 19.73 8.24 2.30
C LYS A 158 18.27 8.62 2.15
N ILE A 159 17.39 7.62 2.24
CA ILE A 159 15.94 7.79 2.11
C ILE A 159 15.31 7.60 3.48
N TRP A 160 14.34 8.45 3.81
CA TRP A 160 13.72 8.54 5.12
C TRP A 160 12.20 8.57 4.99
N ASP A 161 11.51 7.73 5.75
CA ASP A 161 10.07 7.79 5.93
C ASP A 161 9.71 8.47 7.26
N CYS A 162 9.19 9.68 7.17
CA CYS A 162 8.89 10.52 8.32
C CYS A 162 7.60 10.11 9.06
N ARG A 163 6.90 9.04 8.64
CA ARG A 163 5.72 8.48 9.33
C ARG A 163 6.10 7.62 10.52
N MET A 164 7.22 6.89 10.42
CA MET A 164 7.69 6.01 11.49
C MET A 164 8.58 6.81 12.44
N ILE A 165 8.06 7.22 13.59
CA ILE A 165 8.88 7.83 14.63
C ILE A 165 9.38 6.72 15.55
N LYS A 166 10.69 6.47 15.58
CA LYS A 166 11.31 5.69 16.67
C LYS A 166 11.80 6.65 17.74
N LEU A 167 11.34 6.46 18.98
CA LEU A 167 11.95 7.06 20.16
C LEU A 167 13.26 6.31 20.44
N GLY A 168 14.40 6.91 20.07
CA GLY A 168 15.72 6.38 20.43
C GLY A 168 16.14 6.79 21.85
N GLU A 169 17.12 6.08 22.43
CA GLU A 169 17.59 6.17 23.84
C GLU A 169 18.13 7.54 24.31
N LEU A 170 18.11 8.58 23.49
CA LEU A 170 18.63 9.91 23.83
C LEU A 170 17.74 11.03 23.27
N ASN A 171 16.46 11.12 23.67
CA ASN A 171 15.55 12.23 23.34
C ASN A 171 15.51 12.63 21.84
N GLN A 172 15.87 11.71 20.94
CA GLN A 172 15.91 11.95 19.50
C GLN A 172 14.69 11.28 18.86
N VAL A 173 13.81 12.11 18.33
CA VAL A 173 12.61 11.74 17.58
C VAL A 173 13.01 11.63 16.11
N GLY A 174 13.40 10.43 15.66
CA GLY A 174 13.94 10.21 14.31
C GLY A 174 13.08 9.28 13.45
N ALA A 175 13.02 9.58 12.16
CA ALA A 175 12.55 8.67 11.11
C ALA A 175 13.60 7.56 10.87
N PRO A 176 13.23 6.27 10.73
CA PRO A 176 14.18 5.25 10.33
C PRO A 176 14.70 5.56 8.92
N CYS A 177 16.00 5.36 8.71
CA CYS A 177 16.56 5.34 7.36
C CYS A 177 16.03 4.09 6.65
N GLU A 178 15.29 4.26 5.56
CA GLU A 178 14.74 3.15 4.77
C GLU A 178 15.85 2.50 3.94
N THR A 179 16.55 3.32 3.17
CA THR A 179 17.50 2.89 2.15
C THR A 179 18.74 3.77 2.20
N ILE A 180 19.92 3.15 2.05
CA ILE A 180 21.20 3.85 1.89
C ILE A 180 21.74 3.50 0.50
N LEU A 181 21.62 4.44 -0.43
CA LEU A 181 22.15 4.34 -1.78
C LEU A 181 23.61 4.82 -1.76
N SER A 182 24.52 3.84 -1.80
CA SER A 182 25.96 4.09 -1.80
C SER A 182 26.50 4.09 -3.22
N GLY A 183 27.57 4.86 -3.45
CA GLY A 183 28.28 4.79 -4.72
C GLY A 183 29.26 5.92 -4.95
N HIS A 184 28.95 7.12 -4.47
CA HIS A 184 29.84 8.28 -4.64
C HIS A 184 31.11 8.15 -3.80
N GLU A 185 32.22 8.67 -4.35
CA GLU A 185 33.52 8.64 -3.65
C GLU A 185 33.72 9.85 -2.74
N TYR A 186 32.99 10.94 -3.02
CA TYR A 186 33.00 12.21 -2.30
C TYR A 186 31.58 12.65 -1.93
N ALA A 187 31.49 13.76 -1.19
CA ALA A 187 30.25 14.30 -0.66
C ALA A 187 29.18 14.53 -1.74
N VAL A 188 27.94 14.10 -1.45
CA VAL A 188 26.81 14.30 -2.34
C VAL A 188 26.34 15.75 -2.21
N ARG A 189 26.49 16.52 -3.30
CA ARG A 189 26.22 17.96 -3.33
C ARG A 189 24.74 18.28 -3.52
N LYS A 190 24.04 17.47 -4.32
CA LYS A 190 22.62 17.66 -4.66
C LYS A 190 21.95 16.32 -4.92
N VAL A 191 20.70 16.18 -4.47
CA VAL A 191 19.81 15.07 -4.80
C VAL A 191 18.51 15.62 -5.38
N GLN A 192 17.93 14.91 -6.34
CA GLN A 192 16.60 15.20 -6.85
C GLN A 192 15.86 13.90 -7.20
N TRP A 193 14.68 13.72 -6.64
CA TRP A 193 13.72 12.72 -7.08
C TRP A 193 13.23 13.05 -8.47
N SER A 194 13.08 12.02 -9.29
CA SER A 194 12.46 12.15 -10.59
C SER A 194 11.02 12.65 -10.43
N PRO A 195 10.62 13.70 -11.16
CA PRO A 195 9.23 14.10 -11.21
C PRO A 195 8.39 13.15 -12.07
N HIS A 196 9.00 12.16 -12.74
CA HIS A 196 8.34 11.26 -13.69
C HIS A 196 8.28 9.80 -13.25
N ARG A 197 9.11 9.40 -12.27
CA ARG A 197 9.20 8.03 -11.73
C ARG A 197 9.39 8.12 -10.22
N ALA A 198 8.64 7.34 -9.45
CA ALA A 198 8.62 7.42 -7.98
C ALA A 198 9.89 6.84 -7.34
N GLU A 199 10.56 5.96 -8.06
CA GLU A 199 11.69 5.15 -7.65
C GLU A 199 13.04 5.69 -8.09
N VAL A 200 13.05 6.60 -9.06
CA VAL A 200 14.30 7.13 -9.62
C VAL A 200 14.73 8.37 -8.88
N ILE A 201 15.98 8.38 -8.42
CA ILE A 201 16.65 9.53 -7.84
C ILE A 201 17.96 9.82 -8.56
N CYS A 202 18.23 11.11 -8.80
CA CYS A 202 19.48 11.58 -9.35
C CYS A 202 20.29 12.26 -8.26
N SER A 203 21.60 12.00 -8.23
CA SER A 203 22.55 12.66 -7.34
C SER A 203 23.72 13.24 -8.13
N SER A 204 24.26 14.36 -7.64
CA SER A 204 25.53 14.93 -8.11
C SER A 204 26.49 15.07 -6.94
N SER A 205 27.76 14.75 -7.15
CA SER A 205 28.78 14.72 -6.09
C SER A 205 30.03 15.51 -6.46
N TYR A 206 30.83 15.83 -5.45
CA TYR A 206 32.18 16.39 -5.61
C TYR A 206 33.19 15.40 -6.22
N ASP A 207 32.78 14.15 -6.47
CA ASP A 207 33.56 13.19 -7.27
C ASP A 207 33.45 13.47 -8.79
N MET A 208 32.85 14.60 -9.16
CA MET A 208 32.62 15.05 -10.53
C MET A 208 31.67 14.15 -11.33
N THR A 209 30.83 13.35 -10.65
CA THR A 209 29.83 12.49 -11.29
C THR A 209 28.39 12.89 -10.95
N CYS A 210 27.50 12.65 -11.90
CA CYS A 210 26.06 12.54 -11.67
C CYS A 210 25.65 11.08 -11.80
N ARG A 211 24.84 10.58 -10.87
CA ARG A 211 24.38 9.20 -10.87
C ARG A 211 22.87 9.14 -10.81
N VAL A 212 22.32 8.20 -11.56
CA VAL A 212 20.92 7.80 -11.44
C VAL A 212 20.92 6.54 -10.59
N MET A 213 20.08 6.53 -9.57
CA MET A 213 19.92 5.42 -8.65
C MET A 213 18.44 5.09 -8.57
N GLU A 214 18.13 3.83 -8.32
CA GLU A 214 16.76 3.39 -8.12
C GLU A 214 16.62 2.99 -6.64
N ASP A 215 15.58 3.50 -5.99
CA ASP A 215 15.13 2.98 -4.71
C ASP A 215 14.30 1.73 -5.00
N GLU A 216 14.90 0.55 -4.89
CA GLU A 216 14.22 -0.74 -5.14
C GLU A 216 12.98 -0.93 -4.26
N ARG A 217 12.87 -0.20 -3.14
CA ARG A 217 11.68 -0.17 -2.28
C ARG A 217 10.61 0.83 -2.71
N ALA A 218 10.94 1.72 -3.63
CA ALA A 218 9.96 2.59 -4.30
C ALA A 218 9.29 1.90 -5.49
N GLU A 219 9.56 0.62 -5.72
CA GLU A 219 8.50 -0.31 -6.12
C GLU A 219 7.47 -0.41 -4.98
N LEU A 220 6.84 0.71 -4.64
CA LEU A 220 5.48 0.70 -4.16
C LEU A 220 4.65 0.26 -5.34
N ASP A 221 3.87 -0.79 -5.11
CA ASP A 221 2.98 -1.34 -6.10
C ASP A 221 2.24 -0.21 -6.83
N PRO A 222 2.44 -0.06 -8.16
CA PRO A 222 1.65 0.85 -8.97
C PRO A 222 0.16 0.69 -8.66
N THR A 223 -0.31 -0.51 -8.30
CA THR A 223 -1.72 -0.70 -7.95
C THR A 223 -2.17 -0.01 -6.67
N ASP A 224 -1.32 0.30 -5.68
CA ASP A 224 -1.71 1.00 -4.44
C ASP A 224 -1.89 2.51 -4.66
N ILE A 225 -0.96 3.12 -5.41
CA ILE A 225 -1.06 4.53 -5.78
C ILE A 225 -2.15 4.71 -6.83
N PHE A 226 -2.24 3.83 -7.84
CA PHE A 226 -3.34 3.89 -8.80
C PHE A 226 -4.68 3.53 -8.17
N SER A 227 -4.81 2.57 -7.25
CA SER A 227 -6.12 2.22 -6.66
C SER A 227 -6.66 3.35 -5.80
N SER A 228 -5.82 3.93 -4.92
CA SER A 228 -6.21 5.05 -4.08
C SER A 228 -6.48 6.34 -4.88
N CYS A 229 -5.70 6.61 -5.93
CA CYS A 229 -5.96 7.73 -6.84
C CYS A 229 -7.15 7.48 -7.76
N LEU A 230 -7.39 6.25 -8.24
CA LEU A 230 -8.55 5.91 -9.06
C LEU A 230 -9.84 5.96 -8.25
N GLU A 231 -9.82 5.56 -6.98
CA GLU A 231 -10.95 5.72 -6.05
C GLU A 231 -11.22 7.20 -5.78
N THR A 232 -10.19 8.00 -5.50
CA THR A 232 -10.35 9.42 -5.11
C THR A 232 -10.66 10.35 -6.28
N LEU A 233 -10.02 10.16 -7.43
CA LEU A 233 -10.14 11.07 -8.60
C LEU A 233 -11.24 10.64 -9.57
N PHE A 234 -11.50 9.33 -9.67
CA PHE A 234 -12.37 8.78 -10.71
C PHE A 234 -13.48 7.87 -10.16
N ASP A 235 -13.58 7.70 -8.84
CA ASP A 235 -14.60 6.89 -8.16
C ASP A 235 -14.59 5.42 -8.63
N TYR A 236 -13.39 4.87 -8.89
CA TYR A 236 -13.20 3.45 -9.20
C TYR A 236 -13.12 2.63 -7.93
N GLN A 237 -13.72 1.44 -7.96
CA GLN A 237 -13.60 0.49 -6.87
C GLN A 237 -12.20 -0.16 -6.84
N PRO A 238 -11.53 -0.21 -5.67
CA PRO A 238 -10.21 -0.84 -5.55
C PRO A 238 -10.28 -2.35 -5.80
N ILE A 239 -9.30 -2.86 -6.55
CA ILE A 239 -9.10 -4.30 -6.81
C ILE A 239 -8.33 -4.94 -5.65
N THR A 240 -7.26 -4.27 -5.21
CA THR A 240 -6.42 -4.63 -4.06
C THR A 240 -6.79 -3.76 -2.86
N ILE A 241 -6.87 -4.35 -1.67
CA ILE A 241 -7.34 -3.71 -0.42
C ILE A 241 -6.21 -3.53 0.60
N ALA A 242 -5.18 -4.37 0.52
CA ALA A 242 -3.96 -4.27 1.32
C ALA A 242 -2.79 -4.91 0.56
N SER A 243 -1.60 -4.35 0.71
CA SER A 243 -0.37 -4.76 0.04
C SER A 243 0.64 -5.44 0.96
N ALA A 244 1.70 -5.98 0.39
CA ALA A 244 2.74 -6.78 1.04
C ALA A 244 3.26 -6.19 2.37
N GLY A 245 3.41 -7.04 3.38
CA GLY A 245 4.04 -6.68 4.66
C GLY A 245 3.18 -5.83 5.62
N VAL A 246 1.96 -5.45 5.24
CA VAL A 246 1.04 -4.63 6.04
C VAL A 246 0.10 -5.50 6.87
N PHE A 247 -0.29 -5.00 8.05
CA PHE A 247 -1.35 -5.61 8.83
C PHE A 247 -2.73 -5.19 8.29
N TYR A 248 -3.56 -6.17 8.00
CA TYR A 248 -4.95 -5.98 7.61
C TYR A 248 -5.89 -6.58 8.66
N ALA A 249 -6.90 -5.80 9.06
CA ALA A 249 -7.94 -6.26 9.95
C ALA A 249 -9.27 -6.37 9.19
N HIS A 250 -9.88 -7.55 9.26
CA HIS A 250 -11.20 -7.81 8.73
C HIS A 250 -12.18 -8.08 9.87
N GLU A 251 -13.33 -7.41 9.82
CA GLU A 251 -14.41 -7.58 10.80
C GLU A 251 -15.63 -8.17 10.10
N TYR A 252 -15.90 -9.43 10.43
CA TYR A 252 -17.07 -10.16 9.97
C TYR A 252 -18.18 -10.01 11.02
N GLN A 253 -19.30 -9.39 10.64
CA GLN A 253 -20.40 -9.08 11.56
C GLN A 253 -21.17 -10.32 12.03
N GLY A 254 -21.00 -11.48 11.36
CA GLY A 254 -21.82 -12.65 11.59
C GLY A 254 -23.26 -12.45 11.07
N GLN A 255 -23.91 -13.53 10.64
CA GLN A 255 -25.33 -13.49 10.33
C GLN A 255 -26.13 -14.27 11.37
N ALA A 256 -27.09 -13.60 12.00
CA ALA A 256 -28.04 -14.21 12.92
C ALA A 256 -29.11 -14.98 12.12
N SER A 257 -28.77 -16.19 11.65
CA SER A 257 -29.73 -17.14 11.10
C SER A 257 -30.01 -18.20 12.16
N GLU A 258 -31.29 -18.39 12.52
CA GLU A 258 -31.75 -19.35 13.54
C GLU A 258 -31.40 -20.82 13.21
N ASN A 259 -31.00 -21.11 11.97
CA ASN A 259 -30.58 -22.43 11.49
C ASN A 259 -29.09 -22.53 11.14
N SER A 260 -28.26 -21.55 11.56
CA SER A 260 -26.85 -21.53 11.15
C SER A 260 -25.95 -22.33 12.09
N CYS A 261 -25.14 -23.20 11.50
CA CYS A 261 -24.01 -23.88 12.12
C CYS A 261 -22.81 -22.96 12.45
N ALA A 262 -22.93 -21.67 12.10
CA ALA A 262 -21.94 -20.62 12.32
C ALA A 262 -22.06 -20.03 13.74
N THR A 263 -20.94 -19.58 14.30
CA THR A 263 -20.97 -18.79 15.54
C THR A 263 -21.59 -17.42 15.29
N PRO A 264 -22.67 -17.02 16.00
CA PRO A 264 -23.40 -15.78 15.74
C PRO A 264 -22.67 -14.52 16.23
N THR A 265 -21.47 -14.65 16.79
CA THR A 265 -20.68 -13.52 17.32
C THR A 265 -19.79 -12.93 16.23
N PRO A 266 -19.65 -11.59 16.16
CA PRO A 266 -18.70 -10.95 15.26
C PRO A 266 -17.30 -11.54 15.38
N GLN A 267 -16.69 -11.85 14.25
CA GLN A 267 -15.33 -12.39 14.17
C GLN A 267 -14.39 -11.32 13.65
N LYS A 268 -13.26 -11.15 14.34
CA LYS A 268 -12.17 -10.29 13.87
C LYS A 268 -11.01 -11.16 13.43
N VAL A 269 -10.53 -10.94 12.21
CA VAL A 269 -9.35 -11.61 11.65
C VAL A 269 -8.27 -10.56 11.42
N ILE A 270 -7.08 -10.78 11.96
CA ILE A 270 -5.93 -9.89 11.78
C ILE A 270 -4.89 -10.68 10.99
N LEU A 271 -4.52 -10.18 9.82
CA LEU A 271 -3.58 -10.82 8.91
C LEU A 271 -2.40 -9.89 8.67
N ARG A 272 -1.26 -10.49 8.41
CA ARG A 272 -0.14 -9.86 7.74
C ARG A 272 -0.09 -10.39 6.32
N THR A 273 -0.02 -9.51 5.34
CA THR A 273 0.23 -9.90 3.94
C THR A 273 1.68 -10.37 3.78
N PRO A 274 1.93 -11.46 3.04
CA PRO A 274 3.29 -11.98 2.86
C PRO A 274 4.13 -11.01 2.03
N ASP A 275 5.35 -10.77 2.49
CA ASP A 275 6.37 -9.98 1.80
C ASP A 275 7.40 -10.96 1.23
N THR A 276 7.21 -11.34 -0.04
CA THR A 276 8.04 -12.35 -0.71
C THR A 276 9.28 -11.70 -1.33
N LEU A 277 10.29 -12.53 -1.64
CA LEU A 277 11.49 -12.04 -2.33
C LEU A 277 11.13 -11.47 -3.71
N ALA A 278 11.86 -10.45 -4.18
CA ALA A 278 11.61 -9.78 -5.46
C ALA A 278 11.51 -10.74 -6.67
N ALA A 279 12.30 -11.82 -6.68
CA ALA A 279 12.23 -12.85 -7.73
C ALA A 279 10.89 -13.59 -7.80
N ASN A 280 10.12 -13.57 -6.70
CA ASN A 280 8.86 -14.28 -6.50
C ASN A 280 7.64 -13.34 -6.50
N TRP A 281 7.82 -12.04 -6.78
CA TRP A 281 6.74 -11.05 -6.83
C TRP A 281 5.69 -11.30 -7.93
N SER A 282 6.00 -12.12 -8.92
CA SER A 282 5.00 -12.61 -9.89
C SER A 282 3.92 -13.49 -9.25
N LEU A 283 4.15 -13.95 -8.01
CA LEU A 283 3.15 -14.64 -7.20
C LEU A 283 2.30 -13.57 -6.50
N HIS A 284 1.10 -13.32 -7.01
CA HIS A 284 0.10 -12.36 -6.49
C HIS A 284 -0.47 -12.68 -5.09
N ALA A 285 0.30 -13.38 -4.25
CA ALA A 285 -0.06 -13.77 -2.88
C ALA A 285 0.17 -12.65 -1.85
N SER A 286 0.87 -11.59 -2.24
CA SER A 286 1.23 -10.45 -1.39
C SER A 286 0.10 -9.46 -1.12
N ASP A 287 -1.06 -9.67 -1.74
CA ASP A 287 -2.18 -8.71 -1.72
C ASP A 287 -3.48 -9.32 -1.20
N ILE A 288 -4.32 -8.45 -0.64
CA ILE A 288 -5.70 -8.81 -0.31
C ILE A 288 -6.65 -8.33 -1.39
N TRP A 289 -7.08 -9.27 -2.23
CA TRP A 289 -7.98 -9.05 -3.35
C TRP A 289 -9.43 -8.81 -2.90
N ALA A 290 -10.13 -7.94 -3.62
CA ALA A 290 -11.56 -7.68 -3.45
C ALA A 290 -12.38 -8.99 -3.52
N SER A 291 -12.00 -9.92 -4.40
CA SER A 291 -12.59 -11.25 -4.51
C SER A 291 -12.49 -12.06 -3.21
N SER A 292 -11.34 -12.01 -2.53
CA SER A 292 -11.13 -12.76 -1.28
C SER A 292 -11.90 -12.15 -0.11
N ARG A 293 -11.89 -10.81 0.01
CA ARG A 293 -12.74 -10.11 0.97
C ARG A 293 -14.22 -10.40 0.71
N TYR A 294 -14.65 -10.36 -0.54
CA TYR A 294 -16.05 -10.64 -0.90
C TYR A 294 -16.45 -12.06 -0.49
N LEU A 295 -15.59 -13.05 -0.73
CA LEU A 295 -15.81 -14.42 -0.26
C LEU A 295 -15.94 -14.48 1.27
N ALA A 296 -15.05 -13.80 2.00
CA ALA A 296 -15.07 -13.73 3.46
C ALA A 296 -16.34 -13.05 4.01
N ASP A 297 -16.89 -12.05 3.32
CA ASP A 297 -18.15 -11.39 3.70
C ASP A 297 -19.40 -12.27 3.42
N HIS A 298 -19.28 -13.31 2.59
CA HIS A 298 -20.41 -14.14 2.11
C HIS A 298 -20.21 -15.65 2.38
N LEU A 299 -19.63 -16.01 3.54
CA LEU A 299 -19.41 -17.41 3.92
C LEU A 299 -20.68 -18.25 4.01
N ASP A 300 -21.83 -17.63 4.26
CA ASP A 300 -23.15 -18.27 4.28
C ASP A 300 -23.48 -18.95 2.94
N GLN A 301 -23.03 -18.38 1.82
CA GLN A 301 -23.26 -18.90 0.48
C GLN A 301 -22.45 -20.18 0.18
N LEU A 302 -21.46 -20.52 1.01
CA LEU A 302 -20.78 -21.82 0.94
C LEU A 302 -21.66 -22.98 1.40
N ARG A 303 -22.79 -22.69 2.07
CA ARG A 303 -23.77 -23.68 2.56
C ARG A 303 -23.15 -24.84 3.35
N LEU A 304 -22.15 -24.53 4.17
CA LEU A 304 -21.42 -25.55 4.95
C LEU A 304 -22.35 -26.34 5.89
N CYS A 305 -23.47 -25.76 6.32
CA CYS A 305 -24.45 -26.45 7.17
C CYS A 305 -25.19 -27.59 6.44
N ASP A 306 -25.24 -27.57 5.10
CA ASP A 306 -25.83 -28.67 4.31
C ASP A 306 -25.00 -29.97 4.44
N PHE A 307 -23.72 -29.84 4.81
CA PHE A 307 -22.79 -30.95 5.03
C PHE A 307 -22.79 -31.46 6.47
N GLU A 308 -23.55 -30.83 7.38
CA GLU A 308 -23.49 -31.08 8.81
C GLU A 308 -24.20 -32.35 9.37
N PRO A 309 -24.87 -33.25 8.60
CA PRO A 309 -25.35 -34.50 9.18
C PRO A 309 -24.24 -35.55 9.45
N THR A 310 -22.97 -35.24 9.16
CA THR A 310 -21.84 -36.19 9.33
C THR A 310 -21.09 -36.01 10.66
N LYS A 311 -20.70 -37.11 11.31
CA LYS A 311 -19.85 -37.09 12.52
C LYS A 311 -18.42 -36.59 12.28
N GLU A 312 -17.98 -36.53 11.03
CA GLU A 312 -16.64 -36.07 10.63
C GLU A 312 -16.64 -34.56 10.34
N PRO A 313 -15.50 -33.88 10.57
CA PRO A 313 -15.37 -32.48 10.21
C PRO A 313 -15.35 -32.30 8.69
N ILE A 314 -16.03 -31.25 8.22
CA ILE A 314 -16.07 -30.87 6.80
C ILE A 314 -14.67 -30.43 6.38
N ARG A 315 -14.11 -31.06 5.34
CA ARG A 315 -12.75 -30.75 4.88
C ARG A 315 -12.79 -29.65 3.83
N ILE A 316 -12.09 -28.56 4.09
CA ILE A 316 -12.10 -27.36 3.27
C ILE A 316 -10.67 -27.05 2.83
N LEU A 317 -10.49 -26.79 1.53
CA LEU A 317 -9.22 -26.33 0.98
C LEU A 317 -9.37 -24.91 0.47
N GLU A 318 -8.50 -24.02 0.92
CA GLU A 318 -8.30 -22.71 0.32
C GLU A 318 -7.09 -22.76 -0.63
N LEU A 319 -7.31 -22.38 -1.88
CA LEU A 319 -6.29 -22.23 -2.91
C LEU A 319 -6.07 -20.75 -3.23
N GLY A 320 -4.95 -20.20 -2.75
CA GLY A 320 -4.43 -18.90 -3.20
C GLY A 320 -5.29 -17.67 -2.91
N ALA A 321 -5.94 -17.59 -1.73
CA ALA A 321 -6.84 -16.47 -1.40
C ALA A 321 -6.27 -15.54 -0.30
N ALA A 322 -5.46 -14.57 -0.71
CA ALA A 322 -5.18 -13.35 0.08
C ALA A 322 -4.74 -13.60 1.53
N ALA A 323 -3.55 -14.18 1.71
CA ALA A 323 -2.94 -14.41 3.02
C ALA A 323 -3.78 -15.26 4.00
N GLY A 324 -4.69 -16.11 3.49
CA GLY A 324 -5.49 -17.06 4.28
C GLY A 324 -6.81 -16.50 4.79
N LEU A 325 -7.27 -15.34 4.31
CA LEU A 325 -8.44 -14.64 4.88
C LEU A 325 -9.70 -15.52 4.94
N PRO A 326 -10.16 -16.15 3.83
CA PRO A 326 -11.36 -16.97 3.84
C PRO A 326 -11.25 -18.18 4.77
N GLY A 327 -10.17 -18.93 4.68
CA GLY A 327 -9.95 -20.17 5.41
C GLY A 327 -9.82 -19.93 6.91
N ILE A 328 -9.08 -18.89 7.32
CA ILE A 328 -8.98 -18.50 8.72
C ILE A 328 -10.36 -18.08 9.26
N LEU A 329 -11.12 -17.29 8.50
CA LEU A 329 -12.45 -16.86 8.92
C LEU A 329 -13.43 -18.03 9.01
N ILE A 330 -13.40 -18.97 8.07
CA ILE A 330 -14.18 -20.22 8.11
C ILE A 330 -13.84 -21.01 9.38
N ALA A 331 -12.55 -21.17 9.69
CA ALA A 331 -12.11 -21.89 10.88
C ALA A 331 -12.51 -21.19 12.19
N LYS A 332 -12.62 -19.85 12.21
CA LYS A 332 -13.16 -19.10 13.36
C LYS A 332 -14.68 -19.28 13.49
N THR A 333 -15.38 -19.26 12.36
CA THR A 333 -16.85 -19.18 12.30
C THR A 333 -17.53 -20.53 12.49
N TYR A 334 -16.99 -21.61 11.93
CA TYR A 334 -17.61 -22.94 11.96
C TYR A 334 -16.86 -23.88 12.89
N ARG A 335 -17.60 -24.64 13.71
CA ARG A 335 -16.98 -25.54 14.72
C ARG A 335 -16.53 -26.88 14.16
N ASN A 336 -17.33 -27.48 13.28
CA ASN A 336 -17.09 -28.82 12.73
C ASN A 336 -16.40 -28.79 11.35
N VAL A 337 -15.26 -28.09 11.26
CA VAL A 337 -14.49 -27.95 10.01
C VAL A 337 -13.02 -28.28 10.22
N SER A 338 -12.37 -28.76 9.15
CA SER A 338 -10.93 -28.92 9.02
C SER A 338 -10.49 -28.18 7.77
N VAL A 339 -9.82 -27.05 7.95
CA VAL A 339 -9.41 -26.14 6.89
C VAL A 339 -7.94 -26.35 6.59
N VAL A 340 -7.60 -26.43 5.31
CA VAL A 340 -6.22 -26.34 4.81
C VAL A 340 -6.12 -25.04 4.02
N VAL A 341 -5.23 -24.16 4.44
CA VAL A 341 -4.85 -22.96 3.67
C VAL A 341 -3.57 -23.28 2.93
N SER A 342 -3.59 -23.07 1.61
CA SER A 342 -2.45 -23.41 0.76
C SER A 342 -2.17 -22.34 -0.27
N ASP A 343 -0.88 -22.23 -0.57
CA ASP A 343 -0.33 -21.27 -1.51
C ASP A 343 1.05 -21.77 -1.97
N TYR A 344 1.69 -21.06 -2.88
CA TYR A 344 2.97 -21.45 -3.48
C TYR A 344 4.04 -21.72 -2.41
N PRO A 345 4.95 -22.70 -2.65
CA PRO A 345 5.96 -23.15 -1.70
C PRO A 345 7.13 -22.14 -1.56
N ASP A 346 6.82 -20.90 -1.24
CA ASP A 346 7.79 -19.86 -0.86
C ASP A 346 7.92 -19.80 0.67
N GLU A 347 9.16 -19.72 1.16
CA GLU A 347 9.45 -19.81 2.60
C GLU A 347 8.83 -18.67 3.40
N LEU A 348 8.89 -17.43 2.89
CA LEU A 348 8.37 -16.24 3.58
C LEU A 348 6.84 -16.21 3.52
N LEU A 349 6.27 -16.60 2.39
CA LEU A 349 4.83 -16.72 2.19
C LEU A 349 4.24 -17.71 3.19
N ILE A 350 4.75 -18.94 3.19
CA ILE A 350 4.22 -20.02 4.03
C ILE A 350 4.43 -19.72 5.51
N LYS A 351 5.57 -19.13 5.88
CA LYS A 351 5.81 -18.64 7.24
C LYS A 351 4.76 -17.60 7.65
N THR A 352 4.46 -16.64 6.78
CA THR A 352 3.45 -15.60 7.06
C THR A 352 2.05 -16.20 7.21
N LEU A 353 1.67 -17.17 6.37
CA LEU A 353 0.40 -17.89 6.51
C LEU A 353 0.31 -18.65 7.85
N VAL A 354 1.39 -19.32 8.27
CA VAL A 354 1.45 -20.03 9.56
C VAL A 354 1.29 -19.04 10.72
N GLU A 355 1.96 -17.88 10.65
CA GLU A 355 1.82 -16.80 11.63
C GLU A 355 0.37 -16.28 11.66
N ASN A 356 -0.27 -16.05 10.52
CA ASN A 356 -1.66 -15.61 10.43
C ASN A 356 -2.63 -16.62 11.07
N VAL A 357 -2.50 -17.90 10.77
CA VAL A 357 -3.30 -18.98 11.38
C VAL A 357 -3.13 -19.00 12.90
N THR A 358 -1.88 -18.88 13.36
CA THR A 358 -1.53 -18.92 14.79
C THR A 358 -2.05 -17.70 15.54
N ASN A 359 -1.82 -16.51 15.01
CA ASN A 359 -2.24 -15.24 15.61
C ASN A 359 -3.77 -15.11 15.71
N ASN A 360 -4.51 -15.82 14.86
CA ASN A 360 -5.96 -15.86 14.90
C ASN A 360 -6.55 -16.99 15.77
N GLY A 361 -5.70 -17.81 16.41
CA GLY A 361 -6.12 -18.85 17.36
C GLY A 361 -6.85 -20.02 16.72
N VAL A 362 -6.59 -20.32 15.44
CA VAL A 362 -7.28 -21.39 14.69
C VAL A 362 -6.41 -22.59 14.35
N SER A 363 -5.18 -22.69 14.86
CA SER A 363 -4.23 -23.78 14.57
C SER A 363 -4.75 -25.19 14.87
N GLY A 364 -5.77 -25.34 15.73
CA GLY A 364 -6.40 -26.63 15.99
C GLY A 364 -7.38 -27.11 14.91
N ARG A 365 -7.78 -26.22 13.98
CA ARG A 365 -8.76 -26.49 12.91
C ARG A 365 -8.29 -26.03 11.53
N CYS A 366 -7.23 -25.24 11.46
CA CYS A 366 -6.67 -24.70 10.23
C CYS A 366 -5.18 -25.06 10.16
N GLU A 367 -4.79 -25.79 9.11
CA GLU A 367 -3.39 -26.13 8.81
C GLU A 367 -2.92 -25.35 7.58
N VAL A 368 -1.64 -25.01 7.52
CA VAL A 368 -1.02 -24.42 6.34
C VAL A 368 -0.20 -25.48 5.62
N ILE A 369 -0.45 -25.69 4.33
CA ILE A 369 0.29 -26.65 3.52
C ILE A 369 0.80 -25.96 2.25
N PRO A 370 2.13 -25.95 2.00
CA PRO A 370 2.68 -25.43 0.75
C PRO A 370 2.24 -26.28 -0.43
N TYR A 371 1.68 -25.64 -1.46
CA TYR A 371 1.19 -26.31 -2.64
C TYR A 371 1.19 -25.40 -3.87
N ALA A 372 2.01 -25.75 -4.85
CA ALA A 372 1.96 -25.12 -6.17
C ALA A 372 0.91 -25.81 -7.04
N TRP A 373 0.13 -25.04 -7.80
CA TRP A 373 -0.87 -25.63 -8.70
C TRP A 373 -0.23 -26.58 -9.72
N GLY A 374 -0.89 -27.70 -9.98
CA GLY A 374 -0.39 -28.79 -10.81
C GLY A 374 0.74 -29.63 -10.19
N SER A 375 1.27 -29.29 -9.01
CA SER A 375 2.26 -30.12 -8.32
C SER A 375 1.62 -31.33 -7.64
N ASP A 376 2.48 -32.24 -7.15
CA ASP A 376 2.06 -33.47 -6.48
C ASP A 376 1.12 -33.20 -5.28
N PRO A 377 -0.12 -33.69 -5.31
CA PRO A 377 -1.11 -33.42 -4.26
C PRO A 377 -0.90 -34.27 -2.99
N SER A 378 0.11 -35.15 -2.94
CA SER A 378 0.36 -36.06 -1.81
C SER A 378 0.43 -35.35 -0.45
N LEU A 379 1.00 -34.14 -0.40
CA LEU A 379 1.07 -33.35 0.83
C LEU A 379 -0.28 -32.75 1.25
N LEU A 380 -1.15 -32.39 0.28
CA LEU A 380 -2.51 -31.92 0.56
C LEU A 380 -3.43 -33.06 1.00
N LEU A 381 -3.23 -34.25 0.41
CA LEU A 381 -4.09 -35.42 0.57
C LEU A 381 -3.49 -36.42 1.56
N ARG A 382 -2.91 -36.00 2.70
CA ARG A 382 -2.12 -36.86 3.64
C ARG A 382 -2.71 -38.25 3.99
N ASN A 383 -4.01 -38.49 3.78
CA ASN A 383 -4.70 -39.77 3.98
C ASN A 383 -5.49 -40.29 2.74
N GLY A 384 -5.18 -39.80 1.53
CA GLY A 384 -5.91 -40.12 0.29
C GLY A 384 -7.33 -39.54 0.19
N LEU A 385 -7.79 -38.86 1.24
CA LEU A 385 -9.10 -38.22 1.28
C LEU A 385 -9.03 -36.87 0.57
N GLY A 386 -10.00 -36.58 -0.30
CA GLY A 386 -10.21 -35.25 -0.89
C GLY A 386 -10.97 -34.30 0.06
N PHE A 387 -11.14 -33.07 -0.38
CA PHE A 387 -11.85 -31.98 0.31
C PHE A 387 -13.31 -31.92 -0.13
N ASP A 388 -14.22 -31.67 0.82
CA ASP A 388 -15.64 -31.51 0.57
C ASP A 388 -15.94 -30.18 -0.15
N VAL A 389 -15.22 -29.13 0.25
CA VAL A 389 -15.32 -27.80 -0.36
C VAL A 389 -13.93 -27.29 -0.71
N VAL A 390 -13.76 -26.80 -1.93
CA VAL A 390 -12.56 -26.06 -2.34
C VAL A 390 -12.97 -24.62 -2.61
N VAL A 391 -12.32 -23.66 -1.95
CA VAL A 391 -12.53 -22.23 -2.19
C VAL A 391 -11.30 -21.64 -2.85
N ALA A 392 -11.50 -20.80 -3.85
CA ALA A 392 -10.42 -20.03 -4.46
C ALA A 392 -10.94 -18.63 -4.81
N ALA A 393 -10.15 -17.61 -4.50
CA ALA A 393 -10.50 -16.23 -4.80
C ALA A 393 -9.39 -15.59 -5.63
N ASP A 394 -9.78 -14.91 -6.71
CA ASP A 394 -8.89 -14.23 -7.64
C ASP A 394 -7.80 -15.12 -8.26
N THR A 395 -8.15 -16.34 -8.65
CA THR A 395 -7.21 -17.31 -9.24
C THR A 395 -7.28 -17.40 -10.77
N LEU A 396 -8.14 -16.62 -11.42
CA LEU A 396 -8.41 -16.73 -12.86
C LEU A 396 -7.70 -15.68 -13.72
N TRP A 397 -6.95 -14.75 -13.14
CA TRP A 397 -6.32 -13.61 -13.83
C TRP A 397 -5.26 -14.03 -14.87
N ASN A 398 -4.59 -15.19 -14.67
CA ASN A 398 -3.54 -15.69 -15.57
C ASN A 398 -4.00 -16.93 -16.35
N PRO A 399 -4.32 -16.81 -17.65
CA PRO A 399 -4.71 -17.94 -18.49
C PRO A 399 -3.68 -19.07 -18.54
N SER A 400 -2.38 -18.77 -18.42
CA SER A 400 -1.33 -19.80 -18.50
C SER A 400 -1.33 -20.76 -17.30
N LEU A 401 -1.96 -20.38 -16.20
CA LEU A 401 -2.08 -21.19 -14.98
C LEU A 401 -3.39 -21.98 -14.91
N HIS A 402 -4.33 -21.77 -15.84
CA HIS A 402 -5.66 -22.41 -15.79
C HIS A 402 -5.57 -23.94 -15.82
N ASP A 403 -4.72 -24.52 -16.67
CA ASP A 403 -4.55 -25.98 -16.75
C ASP A 403 -3.99 -26.57 -15.44
N HIS A 404 -3.04 -25.87 -14.82
CA HIS A 404 -2.45 -26.25 -13.54
C HIS A 404 -3.51 -26.18 -12.41
N LEU A 405 -4.30 -25.10 -12.37
CA LEU A 405 -5.38 -24.93 -11.42
C LEU A 405 -6.46 -26.01 -11.58
N ILE A 406 -6.93 -26.26 -12.81
CA ILE A 406 -7.92 -27.30 -13.11
C ILE A 406 -7.42 -28.68 -12.66
N THR A 407 -6.14 -28.97 -12.93
CA THR A 407 -5.49 -30.21 -12.48
C THR A 407 -5.53 -30.33 -10.96
N SER A 408 -5.18 -29.27 -10.23
CA SER A 408 -5.27 -29.23 -8.75
C SER A 408 -6.70 -29.43 -8.25
N LEU A 409 -7.70 -28.79 -8.88
CA LEU A 409 -9.11 -28.95 -8.51
C LEU A 409 -9.58 -30.40 -8.65
N ARG A 410 -9.16 -31.11 -9.71
CA ARG A 410 -9.49 -32.53 -9.92
C ARG A 410 -8.90 -33.45 -8.86
N PHE A 411 -7.69 -33.15 -8.38
CA PHE A 411 -7.04 -33.94 -7.34
C PHE A 411 -7.57 -33.62 -5.94
N ALA A 412 -7.82 -32.34 -5.66
CA ALA A 412 -8.23 -31.88 -4.34
C ALA A 412 -9.69 -32.24 -4.04
N LEU A 413 -10.60 -32.07 -4.98
CA LEU A 413 -12.03 -32.24 -4.71
C LEU A 413 -12.38 -33.72 -4.46
N ARG A 414 -13.03 -33.99 -3.32
CA ARG A 414 -13.56 -35.32 -3.00
C ARG A 414 -14.52 -35.77 -4.10
N ARG A 415 -14.42 -37.03 -4.52
CA ARG A 415 -15.37 -37.64 -5.47
C ARG A 415 -16.70 -37.93 -4.76
N SER A 416 -17.53 -36.91 -4.66
CA SER A 416 -18.88 -36.98 -4.09
C SER A 416 -19.83 -36.06 -4.86
N SER A 417 -21.11 -36.44 -4.91
CA SER A 417 -22.18 -35.59 -5.44
C SER A 417 -22.46 -34.37 -4.57
N SER A 418 -22.01 -34.36 -3.31
CA SER A 418 -22.09 -33.21 -2.40
C SER A 418 -20.90 -32.26 -2.49
N ALA A 419 -19.76 -32.69 -3.03
CA ALA A 419 -18.55 -31.87 -3.03
C ALA A 419 -18.67 -30.68 -4.00
N ARG A 420 -18.17 -29.50 -3.59
CA ARG A 420 -18.30 -28.24 -4.35
C ARG A 420 -16.98 -27.50 -4.45
N ILE A 421 -16.78 -26.81 -5.57
CA ILE A 421 -15.73 -25.80 -5.72
C ILE A 421 -16.42 -24.44 -5.84
N VAL A 422 -15.98 -23.48 -5.05
CA VAL A 422 -16.45 -22.09 -5.10
C VAL A 422 -15.30 -21.20 -5.55
N LEU A 423 -15.46 -20.58 -6.71
CA LEU A 423 -14.50 -19.65 -7.27
C LEU A 423 -15.11 -18.25 -7.25
N VAL A 424 -14.35 -17.28 -6.74
CA VAL A 424 -14.73 -15.86 -6.79
C VAL A 424 -13.67 -15.12 -7.61
N ALA A 425 -14.04 -14.64 -8.79
CA ALA A 425 -13.12 -13.93 -9.67
C ALA A 425 -13.55 -12.46 -9.84
N GLY A 426 -12.61 -11.52 -9.78
CA GLY A 426 -12.93 -10.13 -10.10
C GLY A 426 -13.26 -9.98 -11.59
N LEU A 427 -14.35 -9.29 -11.94
CA LEU A 427 -14.75 -9.14 -13.36
C LEU A 427 -13.71 -8.32 -14.17
N HIS A 428 -12.82 -7.60 -13.49
CA HIS A 428 -11.63 -6.97 -14.08
C HIS A 428 -10.69 -7.96 -14.81
N THR A 429 -10.70 -9.26 -14.45
CA THR A 429 -10.01 -10.35 -15.18
C THR A 429 -10.49 -10.46 -16.64
N GLY A 430 -11.73 -10.06 -16.89
CA GLY A 430 -12.34 -10.01 -18.22
C GLY A 430 -13.20 -11.22 -18.55
N ARG A 431 -14.32 -10.95 -19.23
CA ARG A 431 -15.37 -11.93 -19.55
C ARG A 431 -14.86 -13.13 -20.34
N TYR A 432 -14.07 -12.89 -21.38
CA TYR A 432 -13.54 -13.95 -22.23
C TYR A 432 -12.58 -14.87 -21.50
N THR A 433 -11.73 -14.34 -20.62
CA THR A 433 -10.80 -15.13 -19.80
C THR A 433 -11.56 -16.05 -18.86
N ILE A 434 -12.54 -15.50 -18.13
CA ILE A 434 -13.39 -16.29 -17.21
C ILE A 434 -14.19 -17.34 -17.99
N GLN A 435 -14.75 -16.98 -19.14
CA GLN A 435 -15.50 -17.91 -19.98
C GLN A 435 -14.62 -19.04 -20.54
N SER A 436 -13.40 -18.72 -20.95
CA SER A 436 -12.43 -19.72 -21.41
C SER A 436 -12.11 -20.73 -20.31
N PHE A 437 -11.91 -20.26 -19.08
CA PHE A 437 -11.74 -21.13 -17.92
C PHE A 437 -12.96 -22.02 -17.68
N ILE A 438 -14.18 -21.46 -17.76
CA ILE A 438 -15.42 -22.22 -17.60
C ILE A 438 -15.52 -23.35 -18.63
N HIS A 439 -15.16 -23.10 -19.89
CA HIS A 439 -15.13 -24.15 -20.90
C HIS A 439 -14.10 -25.24 -20.57
N ALA A 440 -12.87 -24.84 -20.21
CA ALA A 440 -11.81 -25.78 -19.89
C ALA A 440 -12.16 -26.68 -18.67
N VAL A 441 -12.78 -26.11 -17.63
CA VAL A 441 -13.17 -26.88 -16.44
C VAL A 441 -14.33 -27.85 -16.74
N GLN A 442 -15.21 -27.49 -17.67
CA GLN A 442 -16.27 -28.38 -18.17
C GLN A 442 -15.70 -29.56 -18.96
N GLU A 443 -14.70 -29.32 -19.81
CA GLU A 443 -14.00 -30.40 -20.52
C GLU A 443 -13.26 -31.33 -19.56
N ALA A 444 -12.75 -30.78 -18.45
CA ALA A 444 -12.04 -31.52 -17.41
C ALA A 444 -12.93 -32.38 -16.49
N GLY A 445 -14.26 -32.39 -16.70
CA GLY A 445 -15.20 -33.28 -16.02
C GLY A 445 -16.03 -32.63 -14.90
N PHE A 446 -16.02 -31.31 -14.78
CA PHE A 446 -16.91 -30.58 -13.90
C PHE A 446 -18.14 -30.06 -14.64
N ASP A 447 -19.22 -29.80 -13.90
CA ASP A 447 -20.37 -29.05 -14.37
C ASP A 447 -20.46 -27.74 -13.57
N VAL A 448 -20.88 -26.66 -14.25
CA VAL A 448 -21.18 -25.38 -13.60
C VAL A 448 -22.57 -25.47 -12.98
N GLU A 449 -22.63 -25.50 -11.65
CA GLU A 449 -23.90 -25.50 -10.93
C GLU A 449 -24.56 -24.12 -10.95
N SER A 450 -23.76 -23.08 -10.76
CA SER A 450 -24.19 -21.69 -10.91
C SER A 450 -23.02 -20.79 -11.26
N ALA A 451 -23.30 -19.74 -12.03
CA ALA A 451 -22.35 -18.66 -12.32
C ALA A 451 -23.14 -17.33 -12.32
N VAL A 452 -22.72 -16.42 -11.45
CA VAL A 452 -23.48 -15.22 -11.11
C VAL A 452 -22.52 -14.05 -10.91
N GLU A 453 -22.89 -12.88 -11.41
CA GLU A 453 -22.18 -11.63 -11.17
C GLU A 453 -22.80 -10.92 -9.97
N LYS A 454 -21.97 -10.51 -9.02
CA LYS A 454 -22.41 -9.84 -7.79
C LYS A 454 -21.66 -8.53 -7.61
N GLU A 455 -22.40 -7.49 -7.22
CA GLU A 455 -21.83 -6.19 -6.93
C GLU A 455 -21.02 -6.24 -5.63
N VAL A 456 -19.80 -5.71 -5.64
CA VAL A 456 -18.87 -5.83 -4.51
C VAL A 456 -19.31 -4.95 -3.32
N LYS A 457 -19.88 -3.77 -3.59
CA LYS A 457 -20.39 -2.82 -2.58
C LYS A 457 -21.90 -2.60 -2.75
N GLY A 458 -22.68 -3.66 -2.86
CA GLY A 458 -24.14 -3.55 -2.99
C GLY A 458 -24.88 -4.89 -3.06
N PRO A 459 -26.21 -4.87 -3.07
CA PRO A 459 -27.03 -6.08 -3.10
C PRO A 459 -27.33 -6.57 -4.53
N GLN A 460 -26.81 -5.91 -5.56
CA GLN A 460 -27.16 -6.26 -6.94
C GLN A 460 -26.53 -7.58 -7.38
N GLU A 461 -27.32 -8.38 -8.06
CA GLU A 461 -26.94 -9.69 -8.59
C GLU A 461 -27.51 -9.86 -10.00
N ARG A 462 -26.72 -10.40 -10.92
CA ARG A 462 -27.15 -10.74 -12.28
C ARG A 462 -26.56 -12.06 -12.75
N ARG A 463 -27.25 -12.73 -13.67
CA ARG A 463 -26.75 -13.99 -14.25
C ARG A 463 -25.49 -13.74 -15.07
N TRP A 464 -24.55 -14.69 -15.04
CA TRP A 464 -23.36 -14.65 -15.87
C TRP A 464 -23.71 -14.58 -17.36
N ASN A 465 -23.11 -13.61 -18.06
CA ASN A 465 -23.21 -13.48 -19.51
C ASN A 465 -21.84 -13.19 -20.13
N VAL A 466 -21.47 -13.88 -21.20
CA VAL A 466 -20.20 -13.62 -21.90
C VAL A 466 -20.25 -12.32 -22.68
N ALA A 467 -21.41 -11.98 -23.22
CA ALA A 467 -21.62 -10.75 -23.96
C ALA A 467 -21.83 -9.58 -22.99
N GLY A 468 -20.93 -8.61 -23.02
CA GLY A 468 -21.04 -7.37 -22.24
C GLY A 468 -20.09 -6.30 -22.78
N ASP A 469 -20.60 -5.08 -22.88
CA ASP A 469 -19.87 -3.88 -23.34
C ASP A 469 -19.47 -2.98 -22.15
N GLU A 470 -19.17 -3.58 -21.00
CA GLU A 470 -18.75 -2.81 -19.83
C GLU A 470 -17.34 -2.21 -20.00
N ASP A 471 -17.21 -0.95 -19.60
CA ASP A 471 -15.91 -0.33 -19.44
C ASP A 471 -15.17 -0.88 -18.21
N GLU A 472 -13.90 -0.49 -18.07
CA GLU A 472 -13.05 -0.96 -16.98
C GLU A 472 -13.59 -0.54 -15.60
N LYS A 473 -14.23 0.64 -15.50
CA LYS A 473 -14.78 1.15 -14.24
C LYS A 473 -15.92 0.27 -13.75
N GLU A 474 -16.84 -0.03 -14.65
CA GLU A 474 -17.98 -0.88 -14.37
C GLU A 474 -17.51 -2.29 -13.99
N ARG A 475 -16.53 -2.85 -14.71
CA ARG A 475 -15.98 -4.20 -14.40
C ARG A 475 -15.43 -4.32 -12.99
N ARG A 476 -14.85 -3.27 -12.40
CA ARG A 476 -14.30 -3.32 -11.03
C ARG A 476 -15.37 -3.33 -9.94
N ARG A 477 -16.63 -3.02 -10.28
CA ARG A 477 -17.76 -3.08 -9.35
C ARG A 477 -18.30 -4.49 -9.13
N TRP A 478 -17.91 -5.45 -9.97
CA TRP A 478 -18.48 -6.79 -9.98
C TRP A 478 -17.44 -7.87 -9.72
N VAL A 479 -17.84 -8.89 -8.98
CA VAL A 479 -17.17 -10.20 -8.90
C VAL A 479 -18.07 -11.26 -9.53
N VAL A 480 -17.47 -12.35 -9.98
CA VAL A 480 -18.17 -13.51 -10.55
C VAL A 480 -18.05 -14.65 -9.56
N TRP A 481 -19.19 -15.07 -9.02
CA TRP A 481 -19.33 -16.21 -8.14
C TRP A 481 -19.68 -17.45 -8.95
N ILE A 482 -18.77 -18.42 -8.98
CA ILE A 482 -18.90 -19.65 -9.78
C ILE A 482 -18.88 -20.84 -8.83
N VAL A 483 -19.91 -21.67 -8.91
CA VAL A 483 -20.00 -22.94 -8.17
C VAL A 483 -19.87 -24.09 -9.14
N LEU A 484 -18.89 -24.94 -8.93
CA LEU A 484 -18.65 -26.15 -9.73
C LEU A 484 -18.93 -27.40 -8.89
N LYS A 485 -19.34 -28.46 -9.58
CA LYS A 485 -19.52 -29.81 -9.03
C LYS A 485 -18.99 -30.84 -10.01
N TRP A 486 -18.77 -32.07 -9.55
CA TRP A 486 -18.48 -33.17 -10.45
C TRP A 486 -19.64 -33.42 -11.41
N ARG A 487 -19.32 -33.67 -12.69
CA ARG A 487 -20.27 -34.24 -13.63
C ARG A 487 -20.69 -35.64 -13.16
N ILE A 488 -21.98 -35.96 -13.27
CA ILE A 488 -22.53 -37.24 -12.80
C ILE A 488 -21.75 -38.44 -13.39
N SER A 489 -21.40 -38.39 -14.67
CA SER A 489 -20.62 -39.44 -15.34
C SER A 489 -19.24 -39.71 -14.71
N GLN A 490 -18.64 -38.72 -14.04
CA GLN A 490 -17.36 -38.86 -13.34
C GLN A 490 -17.51 -39.52 -11.96
N LEU A 491 -18.73 -39.57 -11.42
CA LEU A 491 -19.03 -40.24 -10.15
C LEU A 491 -19.39 -41.72 -10.35
N GLU A 492 -20.02 -42.04 -11.49
CA GLU A 492 -20.44 -43.40 -11.85
C GLU A 492 -19.28 -44.24 -12.42
N GLY A 493 -18.27 -43.58 -13.01
CA GLY A 493 -17.06 -44.21 -13.54
C GLY A 493 -16.06 -44.59 -12.45
N GLY A 494 -16.37 -45.63 -11.68
CA GLY A 494 -15.42 -46.26 -10.76
C GLY A 494 -14.26 -46.93 -11.52
N TYR A 495 -13.25 -46.16 -11.93
CA TYR A 495 -11.97 -46.70 -12.36
C TYR A 495 -10.99 -46.73 -11.18
N LYS A 496 -10.59 -47.96 -10.84
CA LYS A 496 -9.44 -48.30 -9.99
C LYS A 496 -8.21 -47.54 -10.51
N LEU A 497 -7.49 -46.91 -9.57
CA LEU A 497 -6.15 -46.34 -9.76
C LEU A 497 -5.21 -47.31 -10.48
#